data_AF-A0A352YXS4-F1
#
_entry.id   AF-A0A352YXS4-F1
#
_cell.length_a   1.000
_cell.length_b   1.000
_cell.length_c   1.000
_cell.angle_alpha   90.00
_cell.angle_beta   90.00
_cell.angle_gamma   90.00
#
_symmetry.space_group_name_H-M   'P 1'
#
loop_
_entity.id
_entity.type
_entity.pdbx_description
1 polymer ?
#
loop_
_entity_poly.entity_id
_entity_poly.type
_entity_poly.pdbx_seq_one_letter_code
_entity_poly.pdbx_strand_id
1 'polypeptide(L)'
;HNVEQTITLYDVDHFMMSGVPNTAFTEATAFIFQKRDLMLIGMKEDNPEKEKMEILDNAWSLMEIMGVGMVDMKMWKWMYENPEATPAQLKETVINIAIDTWNKYFAPVLGVKDSPVLAIYSHMINSPLYLANYSYGHVIQFQIEEYLKGKNLAGEIDRMYKEGRLTPQQWMLGAVGSKISTEPLLKSLDKILK
;
A
#
# COMPACT_ATOMS: atom_id res chain seq x y z
N HIS A 1 1.63 7.97 -12.28
CA HIS A 1 2.88 8.09 -11.50
C HIS A 1 3.74 9.17 -12.12
N ASN A 2 3.26 10.41 -12.06
CA ASN A 2 3.82 11.51 -12.86
C ASN A 2 4.06 12.74 -11.98
N VAL A 3 3.08 13.12 -11.15
CA VAL A 3 3.17 14.31 -10.29
C VAL A 3 4.37 14.23 -9.35
N GLU A 4 4.50 13.12 -8.62
CA GLU A 4 5.60 12.88 -7.69
C GLU A 4 6.95 12.80 -8.40
N GLN A 5 6.99 12.22 -9.61
CA GLN A 5 8.21 12.13 -10.42
C GLN A 5 8.64 13.50 -10.93
N THR A 6 7.70 14.34 -11.36
CA THR A 6 7.99 15.71 -11.83
C THR A 6 8.51 16.57 -10.68
N ILE A 7 7.85 16.55 -9.52
CA ILE A 7 8.31 17.31 -8.34
C ILE A 7 9.72 16.86 -7.95
N THR A 8 9.94 15.54 -7.82
CA THR A 8 11.25 15.02 -7.41
C THR A 8 12.34 15.22 -8.46
N LEU A 9 12.01 15.48 -9.72
CA LEU A 9 12.98 15.78 -10.77
C LEU A 9 13.43 17.24 -10.76
N TYR A 10 12.52 18.17 -10.52
CA TYR A 10 12.78 19.60 -10.69
C TYR A 10 12.98 20.38 -9.40
N ASP A 11 12.37 19.91 -8.29
CA ASP A 11 12.25 20.73 -7.09
C ASP A 11 13.03 20.18 -5.88
N VAL A 12 13.85 19.15 -6.06
CA VAL A 12 14.78 18.64 -5.03
C VAL A 12 16.04 19.50 -4.97
N ASP A 13 16.61 19.65 -3.78
CA ASP A 13 17.83 20.44 -3.55
C ASP A 13 19.04 19.94 -4.35
N HIS A 14 19.12 18.62 -4.57
CA HIS A 14 20.19 17.97 -5.30
C HIS A 14 19.62 16.96 -6.29
N PHE A 15 20.08 17.00 -7.54
CA PHE A 15 19.65 16.06 -8.59
C PHE A 15 19.80 14.58 -8.19
N MET A 16 20.82 14.24 -7.38
CA MET A 16 21.04 12.88 -6.88
C MET A 16 19.92 12.39 -5.93
N MET A 17 19.10 13.30 -5.41
CA MET A 17 17.91 13.00 -4.61
C MET A 17 16.66 12.81 -5.47
N SER A 18 16.77 12.87 -6.81
CA SER A 18 15.62 12.67 -7.68
C SER A 18 15.01 11.26 -7.52
N GLY A 19 13.69 11.22 -7.58
CA GLY A 19 12.88 10.04 -7.35
C GLY A 19 12.26 9.96 -5.95
N VAL A 20 11.41 8.95 -5.75
CA VAL A 20 10.75 8.66 -4.47
C VAL A 20 11.47 7.51 -3.74
N PRO A 21 11.24 7.30 -2.42
CA PRO A 21 11.93 6.26 -1.67
C PRO A 21 11.83 4.85 -2.30
N ASN A 22 10.62 4.44 -2.70
CA ASN A 22 10.34 3.22 -3.46
C ASN A 22 8.93 3.27 -4.09
N THR A 23 8.56 2.20 -4.79
CA THR A 23 7.25 2.07 -5.47
C THR A 23 6.05 2.31 -4.55
N ALA A 24 6.11 1.93 -3.27
CA ALA A 24 5.00 2.14 -2.34
C ALA A 24 4.60 3.61 -2.20
N PHE A 25 5.56 4.55 -2.25
CA PHE A 25 5.29 5.99 -2.19
C PHE A 25 4.65 6.52 -3.46
N THR A 26 5.02 5.96 -4.60
CA THR A 26 4.43 6.25 -5.90
C THR A 26 2.99 5.73 -6.00
N GLU A 27 2.72 4.54 -5.47
CA GLU A 27 1.35 3.99 -5.37
C GLU A 27 0.51 4.81 -4.38
N ALA A 28 1.09 5.21 -3.25
CA ALA A 28 0.40 6.05 -2.29
C ALA A 28 -0.10 7.37 -2.90
N THR A 29 0.73 8.05 -3.71
CA THR A 29 0.29 9.25 -4.46
C THR A 29 -0.87 8.94 -5.40
N ALA A 30 -0.79 7.81 -6.11
CA ALA A 30 -1.81 7.41 -7.06
C ALA A 30 -3.15 7.18 -6.37
N PHE A 31 -3.17 6.48 -5.23
CA PHE A 31 -4.36 6.26 -4.42
C PHE A 31 -4.95 7.56 -3.85
N ILE A 32 -4.11 8.51 -3.43
CA ILE A 32 -4.55 9.85 -2.98
C ILE A 32 -5.32 10.55 -4.11
N PHE A 33 -4.82 10.51 -5.35
CA PHE A 33 -5.53 11.11 -6.47
C PHE A 33 -6.75 10.31 -6.92
N GLN A 34 -6.67 8.98 -6.93
CA GLN A 34 -7.79 8.11 -7.29
C GLN A 34 -9.00 8.36 -6.39
N LYS A 35 -8.80 8.58 -5.08
CA LYS A 35 -9.87 8.92 -4.13
C LYS A 35 -10.65 10.20 -4.50
N ARG A 36 -10.09 11.06 -5.36
CA ARG A 36 -10.65 12.36 -5.77
C ARG A 36 -11.16 12.33 -7.21
N ASP A 37 -11.33 11.17 -7.80
CA ASP A 37 -11.81 10.98 -9.17
C ASP A 37 -13.18 11.64 -9.43
N LEU A 38 -14.16 11.44 -8.55
CA LEU A 38 -15.50 12.03 -8.67
C LEU A 38 -15.45 13.57 -8.57
N MET A 39 -14.63 14.09 -7.65
CA MET A 39 -14.40 15.53 -7.52
C MET A 39 -13.85 16.11 -8.82
N LEU A 40 -12.90 15.41 -9.46
CA LEU A 40 -12.25 15.86 -10.69
C LEU A 40 -13.23 16.01 -11.86
N ILE A 41 -14.24 15.14 -11.93
CA ILE A 41 -15.29 15.19 -12.96
C ILE A 41 -16.51 16.03 -12.55
N GLY A 42 -16.41 16.79 -11.46
CA GLY A 42 -17.47 17.68 -10.99
C GLY A 42 -18.65 16.98 -10.34
N MET A 43 -18.52 15.71 -9.97
CA MET A 43 -19.53 14.96 -9.24
C MET A 43 -19.35 15.16 -7.74
N LYS A 44 -20.43 15.57 -7.06
CA LYS A 44 -20.47 15.67 -5.60
C LYS A 44 -20.90 14.34 -5.01
N GLU A 45 -20.32 14.03 -3.86
CA GLU A 45 -20.74 12.90 -3.04
C GLU A 45 -21.23 13.46 -1.71
N ASP A 46 -22.54 13.42 -1.51
CA ASP A 46 -23.23 14.01 -0.38
C ASP A 46 -23.69 12.95 0.65
N ASN A 47 -23.32 11.68 0.46
CA ASN A 47 -23.65 10.62 1.41
C ASN A 47 -23.00 10.88 2.77
N PRO A 48 -23.77 11.04 3.87
CA PRO A 48 -23.22 11.28 5.20
C PRO A 48 -22.39 10.10 5.72
N GLU A 49 -22.64 8.88 5.24
CA GLU A 49 -21.89 7.68 5.63
C GLU A 49 -20.62 7.47 4.80
N LYS A 50 -20.30 8.37 3.86
CA LYS A 50 -19.16 8.21 2.94
C LYS A 50 -17.86 7.94 3.68
N GLU A 51 -17.48 8.79 4.63
CA GLU A 51 -16.20 8.65 5.35
C GLU A 51 -16.14 7.32 6.13
N LYS A 52 -17.26 6.92 6.74
CA LYS A 52 -17.35 5.64 7.45
C LYS A 52 -17.15 4.46 6.50
N MET A 53 -17.84 4.45 5.37
CA MET A 53 -17.73 3.39 4.36
C MET A 53 -16.32 3.33 3.76
N GLU A 54 -15.70 4.48 3.50
CA GLU A 54 -14.31 4.55 3.04
C GLU A 54 -13.33 3.97 4.07
N ILE A 55 -13.49 4.23 5.37
CA ILE A 55 -12.60 3.68 6.40
C ILE A 55 -12.75 2.15 6.46
N LEU A 56 -13.98 1.62 6.38
CA LEU A 56 -14.22 0.18 6.34
C LEU A 56 -13.59 -0.46 5.09
N ASP A 57 -13.80 0.16 3.93
CA ASP A 57 -13.26 -0.30 2.66
C ASP A 57 -11.73 -0.29 2.66
N ASN A 58 -11.10 0.77 3.16
CA ASN A 58 -9.65 0.85 3.30
C ASN A 58 -9.11 -0.22 4.25
N ALA A 59 -9.78 -0.47 5.37
CA ALA A 59 -9.37 -1.50 6.33
C ALA A 59 -9.44 -2.90 5.71
N TRP A 60 -10.52 -3.21 5.01
CA TRP A 60 -10.71 -4.49 4.34
C TRP A 60 -9.72 -4.67 3.18
N SER A 61 -9.61 -3.67 2.31
CA SER A 61 -8.67 -3.67 1.18
C SER A 61 -7.22 -3.84 1.64
N LEU A 62 -6.83 -3.17 2.74
CA LEU A 62 -5.49 -3.35 3.30
C LEU A 62 -5.27 -4.78 3.82
N MET A 63 -6.25 -5.36 4.54
CA MET A 63 -6.15 -6.73 5.02
C MET A 63 -5.96 -7.72 3.86
N GLU A 64 -6.74 -7.55 2.78
CA GLU A 64 -6.67 -8.39 1.59
C GLU A 64 -5.30 -8.29 0.91
N ILE A 65 -4.85 -7.09 0.56
CA ILE A 65 -3.59 -6.89 -0.15
C ILE A 65 -2.38 -7.30 0.69
N MET A 66 -2.43 -7.13 2.02
CA MET A 66 -1.39 -7.64 2.93
C MET A 66 -1.33 -9.17 2.92
N GLY A 67 -2.46 -9.85 2.79
CA GLY A 67 -2.51 -11.30 2.61
C GLY A 67 -1.71 -11.74 1.39
N VAL A 68 -1.97 -11.11 0.26
CA VAL A 68 -1.27 -11.35 -1.01
C VAL A 68 0.21 -10.96 -0.92
N GLY A 69 0.53 -9.80 -0.34
CA GLY A 69 1.89 -9.32 -0.14
C GLY A 69 2.74 -10.24 0.76
N MET A 70 2.12 -10.91 1.74
CA MET A 70 2.80 -11.95 2.52
C MET A 70 3.13 -13.19 1.68
N VAL A 71 2.25 -13.60 0.76
CA VAL A 71 2.52 -14.71 -0.17
C VAL A 71 3.69 -14.35 -1.09
N ASP A 72 3.72 -13.12 -1.61
CA ASP A 72 4.83 -12.58 -2.42
C ASP A 72 6.18 -12.68 -1.67
N MET A 73 6.27 -12.10 -0.47
CA MET A 73 7.50 -12.14 0.32
C MET A 73 7.95 -13.56 0.65
N LYS A 74 7.02 -14.45 1.03
CA LYS A 74 7.33 -15.84 1.38
C LYS A 74 7.79 -16.65 0.15
N MET A 75 7.16 -16.44 -1.01
CA MET A 75 7.58 -17.06 -2.25
C MET A 75 9.02 -16.67 -2.59
N TRP A 76 9.35 -15.38 -2.58
CA TRP A 76 10.72 -14.93 -2.87
C TRP A 76 11.74 -15.49 -1.89
N LYS A 77 11.41 -15.50 -0.59
CA LYS A 77 12.27 -16.13 0.42
C LYS A 77 12.52 -17.60 0.09
N TRP A 78 11.47 -18.35 -0.25
CA TRP A 78 11.60 -19.76 -0.64
C TRP A 78 12.44 -19.93 -1.91
N MET A 79 12.24 -19.11 -2.94
CA MET A 79 13.04 -19.19 -4.17
C MET A 79 14.52 -18.92 -3.92
N TYR A 80 14.86 -17.96 -3.06
CA TYR A 80 16.26 -17.72 -2.67
C TYR A 80 16.88 -18.90 -1.93
N GLU A 81 16.09 -19.65 -1.16
CA GLU A 81 16.51 -20.87 -0.47
C GLU A 81 16.56 -22.10 -1.43
N ASN A 82 15.94 -22.00 -2.61
CA ASN A 82 15.79 -23.11 -3.57
C ASN A 82 16.13 -22.66 -5.01
N PRO A 83 17.40 -22.32 -5.30
CA PRO A 83 17.81 -21.75 -6.59
C PRO A 83 17.58 -22.68 -7.80
N GLU A 84 17.52 -24.00 -7.58
CA GLU A 84 17.30 -25.02 -8.62
C GLU A 84 15.82 -25.44 -8.77
N ALA A 85 14.90 -24.68 -8.17
CA ALA A 85 13.48 -25.00 -8.21
C ALA A 85 12.92 -25.02 -9.64
N THR A 86 12.14 -26.04 -9.94
CA THR A 86 11.37 -26.11 -11.19
C THR A 86 10.09 -25.27 -11.11
N PRO A 87 9.51 -24.85 -12.24
CA PRO A 87 8.23 -24.14 -12.26
C PRO A 87 7.09 -24.91 -11.57
N ALA A 88 7.10 -26.26 -11.64
CA ALA A 88 6.11 -27.10 -10.98
C ALA A 88 6.24 -27.02 -9.44
N GLN A 89 7.46 -27.09 -8.92
CA GLN A 89 7.74 -26.93 -7.50
C GLN A 89 7.37 -25.52 -7.02
N LEU A 90 7.69 -24.49 -7.80
CA LEU A 90 7.31 -23.11 -7.47
C LEU A 90 5.79 -22.97 -7.35
N LYS A 91 5.03 -23.49 -8.33
CA LYS A 91 3.56 -23.45 -8.32
C LYS A 91 2.99 -24.12 -7.06
N GLU A 92 3.44 -25.33 -6.75
CA GLU A 92 2.96 -26.07 -5.57
C GLU A 92 3.30 -25.32 -4.28
N THR A 93 4.52 -24.82 -4.16
CA THR A 93 4.96 -24.05 -3.00
C THR A 93 4.15 -22.76 -2.81
N VAL A 94 3.88 -22.01 -3.88
CA VAL A 94 3.07 -20.76 -3.80
C VAL A 94 1.65 -21.07 -3.33
N ILE A 95 1.03 -22.14 -3.83
CA ILE A 95 -0.31 -22.58 -3.40
C ILE A 95 -0.30 -22.93 -1.90
N ASN A 96 0.70 -23.69 -1.44
CA ASN A 96 0.81 -24.06 -0.03
C ASN A 96 1.03 -22.83 0.86
N ILE A 97 1.92 -21.91 0.46
CA ILE A 97 2.16 -20.64 1.16
C ILE A 97 0.87 -19.81 1.25
N ALA A 98 0.07 -19.76 0.18
CA ALA A 98 -1.20 -19.06 0.17
C ALA A 98 -2.21 -19.67 1.13
N ILE A 99 -2.36 -21.00 1.11
CA ILE A 99 -3.23 -21.74 2.02
C ILE A 99 -2.80 -21.54 3.48
N ASP A 100 -1.52 -21.66 3.80
CA ASP A 100 -1.01 -21.44 5.16
C ASP A 100 -1.25 -20.01 5.64
N THR A 101 -1.05 -19.03 4.75
CA THR A 101 -1.30 -17.62 5.05
C THR A 101 -2.79 -17.36 5.28
N TRP A 102 -3.63 -17.93 4.42
CA TRP A 102 -5.09 -17.87 4.53
C TRP A 102 -5.58 -18.47 5.85
N ASN A 103 -5.14 -19.70 6.16
CA ASN A 103 -5.53 -20.40 7.37
C ASN A 103 -5.11 -19.66 8.65
N LYS A 104 -3.98 -18.96 8.60
CA LYS A 104 -3.47 -18.18 9.74
C LYS A 104 -4.25 -16.88 9.98
N TYR A 105 -4.59 -16.14 8.92
CA TYR A 105 -5.09 -14.76 9.06
C TYR A 105 -6.53 -14.54 8.60
N PHE A 106 -7.05 -15.36 7.69
CA PHE A 106 -8.36 -15.16 7.04
C PHE A 106 -9.37 -16.20 7.50
N ALA A 107 -9.00 -17.47 7.59
CA ALA A 107 -9.91 -18.55 8.01
C ALA A 107 -10.57 -18.32 9.39
N PRO A 108 -9.89 -17.77 10.41
CA PRO A 108 -10.53 -17.48 11.70
C PRO A 108 -11.62 -16.41 11.62
N VAL A 109 -11.57 -15.54 10.61
CA VAL A 109 -12.52 -14.44 10.41
C VAL A 109 -13.65 -14.86 9.45
N LEU A 110 -13.30 -15.54 8.35
CA LEU A 110 -14.23 -15.86 7.27
C LEU A 110 -14.87 -17.26 7.37
N GLY A 111 -14.35 -18.14 8.24
CA GLY A 111 -14.87 -19.49 8.44
C GLY A 111 -14.58 -20.49 7.31
N VAL A 112 -13.92 -20.06 6.22
CA VAL A 112 -13.48 -20.92 5.12
C VAL A 112 -12.01 -21.30 5.33
N LYS A 113 -11.69 -22.60 5.24
CA LYS A 113 -10.31 -23.11 5.34
C LYS A 113 -9.75 -23.47 3.97
N ASP A 114 -8.43 -23.55 3.91
CA ASP A 114 -7.68 -24.14 2.79
C ASP A 114 -7.91 -23.45 1.44
N SER A 115 -8.13 -22.13 1.46
CA SER A 115 -8.31 -21.34 0.24
C SER A 115 -6.97 -20.91 -0.35
N PRO A 116 -6.72 -21.16 -1.66
CA PRO A 116 -5.52 -20.71 -2.35
C PRO A 116 -5.66 -19.29 -2.94
N VAL A 117 -6.76 -18.56 -2.66
CA VAL A 117 -7.10 -17.31 -3.36
C VAL A 117 -6.01 -16.24 -3.30
N LEU A 118 -5.17 -16.24 -2.26
CA LEU A 118 -4.06 -15.29 -2.12
C LEU A 118 -2.95 -15.48 -3.17
N ALA A 119 -2.94 -16.60 -3.90
CA ALA A 119 -1.98 -16.91 -4.99
C ALA A 119 -2.43 -16.39 -6.38
N ILE A 120 -3.47 -15.56 -6.46
CA ILE A 120 -4.10 -15.20 -7.74
C ILE A 120 -3.26 -14.28 -8.64
N TYR A 121 -2.29 -13.55 -8.09
CA TYR A 121 -1.53 -12.52 -8.81
C TYR A 121 -0.20 -13.03 -9.35
N SER A 122 -0.11 -13.25 -10.66
CA SER A 122 1.14 -13.61 -11.34
C SER A 122 2.24 -12.53 -11.29
N HIS A 123 1.87 -11.27 -11.01
CA HIS A 123 2.79 -10.14 -10.87
C HIS A 123 3.92 -10.39 -9.86
N MET A 124 3.65 -11.16 -8.80
CA MET A 124 4.66 -11.54 -7.81
C MET A 124 5.85 -12.29 -8.41
N ILE A 125 5.66 -13.03 -9.51
CA ILE A 125 6.71 -13.79 -10.19
C ILE A 125 7.54 -12.89 -11.10
N ASN A 126 6.88 -11.99 -11.83
CA ASN A 126 7.56 -11.10 -12.79
C ASN A 126 8.30 -9.93 -12.11
N SER A 127 7.85 -9.51 -10.93
CA SER A 127 8.38 -8.32 -10.26
C SER A 127 8.57 -8.59 -8.76
N PRO A 128 9.83 -8.66 -8.28
CA PRO A 128 10.11 -8.94 -6.88
C PRO A 128 9.46 -7.93 -5.94
N LEU A 129 8.81 -8.42 -4.89
CA LEU A 129 8.21 -7.60 -3.83
C LEU A 129 7.16 -6.59 -4.31
N TYR A 130 6.57 -6.82 -5.48
CA TYR A 130 5.59 -5.92 -6.08
C TYR A 130 4.35 -5.77 -5.17
N LEU A 131 3.76 -6.87 -4.71
CA LEU A 131 2.53 -6.86 -3.94
C LEU A 131 2.78 -6.45 -2.48
N ALA A 132 3.98 -6.73 -1.97
CA ALA A 132 4.44 -6.17 -0.70
C ALA A 132 4.50 -4.63 -0.76
N ASN A 133 4.97 -4.04 -1.86
CA ASN A 133 4.99 -2.59 -2.03
C ASN A 133 3.57 -1.99 -2.08
N TYR A 134 2.59 -2.66 -2.69
CA TYR A 134 1.19 -2.21 -2.66
C TYR A 134 0.65 -2.19 -1.23
N SER A 135 0.95 -3.22 -0.44
CA SER A 135 0.56 -3.28 0.97
C SER A 135 1.09 -2.08 1.75
N TYR A 136 2.37 -1.76 1.59
CA TYR A 136 2.96 -0.55 2.20
C TYR A 136 2.37 0.73 1.62
N GLY A 137 2.05 0.77 0.33
CA GLY A 137 1.44 1.92 -0.34
C GLY A 137 0.10 2.30 0.27
N HIS A 138 -0.76 1.32 0.59
CA HIS A 138 -2.02 1.56 1.30
C HIS A 138 -1.81 2.11 2.72
N VAL A 139 -0.83 1.58 3.47
CA VAL A 139 -0.51 2.10 4.82
C VAL A 139 -0.04 3.56 4.74
N ILE A 140 0.88 3.84 3.82
CA ILE A 140 1.43 5.18 3.60
C ILE A 140 0.32 6.13 3.14
N GLN A 141 -0.51 5.72 2.18
CA GLN A 141 -1.62 6.53 1.68
C GLN A 141 -2.58 6.89 2.80
N PHE A 142 -3.05 5.92 3.60
CA PHE A 142 -3.99 6.21 4.68
C PHE A 142 -3.39 7.19 5.69
N GLN A 143 -2.13 6.98 6.08
CA GLN A 143 -1.44 7.87 7.01
C GLN A 143 -1.26 9.29 6.46
N ILE A 144 -0.95 9.43 5.17
CA ILE A 144 -0.86 10.74 4.50
C ILE A 144 -2.25 11.39 4.38
N GLU A 145 -3.29 10.65 4.00
CA GLU A 145 -4.66 11.19 3.90
C GLU A 145 -5.17 11.74 5.23
N GLU A 146 -4.95 11.02 6.33
CA GLU A 146 -5.30 11.52 7.66
C GLU A 146 -4.54 12.81 7.99
N TYR A 147 -3.26 12.89 7.64
CA TYR A 147 -2.47 14.11 7.81
C TYR A 147 -2.98 15.27 6.94
N LEU A 148 -3.44 15.00 5.72
CA LEU A 148 -3.91 16.00 4.76
C LEU A 148 -5.28 16.60 5.08
N LYS A 149 -6.04 16.03 6.03
CA LYS A 149 -7.35 16.56 6.44
C LYS A 149 -7.24 18.03 6.87
N GLY A 150 -7.99 18.90 6.20
CA GLY A 150 -8.01 20.35 6.46
C GLY A 150 -6.78 21.12 5.94
N LYS A 151 -5.88 20.49 5.18
CA LYS A 151 -4.69 21.12 4.59
C LYS A 151 -4.87 21.41 3.10
N ASN A 152 -4.00 22.25 2.56
CA ASN A 152 -3.90 22.46 1.11
C ASN A 152 -3.21 21.26 0.46
N LEU A 153 -3.97 20.44 -0.28
CA LEU A 153 -3.45 19.22 -0.89
C LEU A 153 -2.22 19.48 -1.78
N ALA A 154 -2.32 20.44 -2.71
CA ALA A 154 -1.24 20.71 -3.67
C ALA A 154 0.05 21.17 -2.96
N GLY A 155 -0.07 22.11 -2.02
CA GLY A 155 1.07 22.61 -1.26
C GLY A 155 1.74 21.54 -0.39
N GLU A 156 0.96 20.63 0.20
CA GLU A 156 1.52 19.52 0.97
C GLU A 156 2.16 18.45 0.07
N ILE A 157 1.55 18.11 -1.07
CA ILE A 157 2.14 17.18 -2.04
C ILE A 157 3.49 17.73 -2.54
N ASP A 158 3.55 19.00 -2.93
CA ASP A 158 4.80 19.66 -3.31
C ASP A 158 5.82 19.59 -2.18
N ARG A 159 5.44 19.95 -0.96
CA ARG A 159 6.34 19.93 0.20
C ARG A 159 6.91 18.54 0.48
N MET A 160 6.06 17.51 0.52
CA MET A 160 6.45 16.14 0.84
C MET A 160 7.37 15.55 -0.22
N TYR A 161 7.06 15.74 -1.51
CA TYR A 161 7.86 15.13 -2.58
C TYR A 161 9.15 15.90 -2.90
N LYS A 162 9.29 17.17 -2.47
CA LYS A 162 10.57 17.90 -2.51
C LYS A 162 11.66 17.29 -1.62
N GLU A 163 11.30 16.43 -0.68
CA GLU A 163 12.27 15.68 0.13
C GLU A 163 13.12 14.71 -0.71
N GLY A 164 12.62 14.30 -1.89
CA GLY A 164 13.32 13.38 -2.79
C GLY A 164 13.46 11.97 -2.22
N ARG A 165 14.51 11.27 -2.68
CA ARG A 165 14.75 9.85 -2.43
C ARG A 165 15.41 9.57 -1.09
N LEU A 166 14.72 9.91 0.01
CA LEU A 166 15.11 9.50 1.35
C LEU A 166 14.76 8.03 1.62
N THR A 167 15.23 7.49 2.76
CA THR A 167 14.73 6.19 3.23
C THR A 167 13.24 6.29 3.58
N PRO A 168 12.42 5.24 3.40
CA PRO A 168 10.98 5.29 3.65
C PRO A 168 10.58 5.89 5.00
N GLN A 169 11.28 5.53 6.07
CA GLN A 169 10.98 6.02 7.41
C GLN A 169 11.39 7.48 7.61
N GLN A 170 12.52 7.89 7.03
CA GLN A 170 12.96 9.28 7.11
C GLN A 170 12.04 10.19 6.31
N TRP A 171 11.62 9.75 5.11
CA TRP A 171 10.66 10.46 4.27
C TRP A 171 9.33 10.67 5.01
N MET A 172 8.78 9.62 5.63
CA MET A 172 7.52 9.77 6.39
C MET A 172 7.65 10.69 7.62
N LEU A 173 8.81 10.69 8.28
CA LEU A 173 9.08 11.63 9.36
C LEU A 173 9.06 13.10 8.87
N GLY A 174 9.62 13.40 7.70
CA GLY A 174 9.55 14.74 7.10
C GLY A 174 8.15 15.08 6.57
N ALA A 175 7.49 14.09 5.98
CA ALA A 175 6.20 14.28 5.31
C ALA A 175 5.05 14.46 6.31
N VAL A 176 4.95 13.60 7.32
CA VAL A 176 3.80 13.58 8.24
C VAL A 176 4.19 13.62 9.72
N GLY A 177 5.47 13.82 10.03
CA GLY A 177 5.96 13.94 11.41
C GLY A 177 6.03 12.62 12.19
N SER A 178 5.84 11.48 11.53
CA SER A 178 5.82 10.16 12.17
C SER A 178 6.31 9.07 11.24
N LYS A 179 6.78 7.95 11.81
CA LYS A 179 7.19 6.76 11.04
C LYS A 179 5.96 6.07 10.42
N ILE A 180 6.19 5.25 9.39
CA ILE A 180 5.16 4.42 8.76
C ILE A 180 4.49 3.58 9.86
N SER A 181 3.17 3.68 9.98
CA SER A 181 2.39 2.96 10.98
C SER A 181 0.97 2.67 10.48
N THR A 182 0.42 1.52 10.87
CA THR A 182 -0.99 1.17 10.67
C THR A 182 -1.91 1.81 11.71
N GLU A 183 -1.34 2.45 12.73
CA GLU A 183 -2.09 3.05 13.85
C GLU A 183 -3.14 4.10 13.43
N PRO A 184 -2.91 4.99 12.43
CA PRO A 184 -3.94 5.92 11.98
C PRO A 184 -5.21 5.22 11.46
N LEU A 185 -5.03 4.13 10.70
CA LEU A 185 -6.14 3.32 10.20
C LEU A 185 -6.87 2.62 11.35
N LEU A 186 -6.14 1.95 12.23
CA LEU A 186 -6.74 1.23 13.36
C LEU A 186 -7.52 2.18 14.28
N LYS A 187 -6.99 3.36 14.59
CA LYS A 187 -7.70 4.38 15.37
C LYS A 187 -8.96 4.89 14.66
N SER A 188 -8.93 5.03 13.34
CA SER A 188 -10.09 5.46 12.56
C SER A 188 -11.15 4.38 12.53
N LEU A 189 -10.75 3.13 12.36
CA LEU A 189 -11.63 1.96 12.42
C LEU A 189 -12.28 1.82 13.80
N ASP A 190 -11.52 1.94 14.88
CA ASP A 190 -12.03 1.88 16.26
C ASP A 190 -13.07 2.95 16.57
N LYS A 191 -12.97 4.13 15.95
CA LYS A 191 -13.94 5.21 16.13
C LYS A 191 -15.27 4.91 15.46
N ILE A 192 -15.26 4.25 14.30
CA ILE A 192 -16.48 4.02 13.51
C ILE A 192 -17.20 2.71 13.87
N LEU A 193 -16.52 1.80 14.57
CA LEU A 193 -17.10 0.55 15.08
C LEU A 193 -17.75 0.70 16.46
N LYS A 194 -17.48 1.81 17.17
CA LYS A 194 -18.14 2.19 18.43
C LYS A 194 -19.47 2.89 18.15
#